data_AF-A0A9X0RS95-F1
#
_entry.id   AF-A0A9X0RS95-F1
#
_cell.length_a   1.000
_cell.length_b   1.000
_cell.length_c   1.000
_cell.angle_alpha   90.00
_cell.angle_beta   90.00
_cell.angle_gamma   90.00
#
_symmetry.space_group_name_H-M   'P 1'
#
loop_
_entity.id
_entity.type
_entity.pdbx_description
1 polymer ?
#
loop_
_entity_poly.entity_id
_entity_poly.type
_entity_poly.pdbx_seq_one_letter_code
_entity_poly.pdbx_strand_id
1 'polypeptide(L)' 'MSPTGIQFAATVVGLFGTLLMFFNSHSLIPYESAMFGSDEIIEHDRLVEQKNKKMLIKQRIGVGLLTFSFMLQLVSYAL' A
#
# COMPACT_ATOMS: atom_id res chain seq x y z
N MET A 1 29.62 0.30 2.92
CA MET A 1 28.75 -0.75 2.34
C MET A 1 29.11 -0.86 0.87
N SER A 2 29.28 -2.06 0.30
CA SER A 2 29.58 -2.18 -1.14
C SER A 2 28.33 -1.82 -1.96
N PRO A 3 28.48 -1.25 -3.18
CA PRO A 3 27.36 -0.94 -4.07
C PRO A 3 26.44 -2.15 -4.29
N THR A 4 27.02 -3.35 -4.44
CA THR A 4 26.28 -4.62 -4.56
C THR A 4 25.38 -4.89 -3.35
N GLY A 5 25.84 -4.58 -2.14
CA GLY A 5 25.04 -4.75 -0.91
C GLY A 5 23.84 -3.81 -0.85
N ILE A 6 24.00 -2.57 -1.33
CA ILE A 6 22.91 -1.58 -1.41
C ILE A 6 21.88 -2.02 -2.46
N GLN A 7 22.33 -2.48 -3.63
CA GLN A 7 21.43 -2.97 -4.69
C GLN A 7 20.64 -4.20 -4.24
N PHE A 8 21.28 -5.14 -3.55
CA PHE A 8 20.59 -6.30 -3.01
C PHE A 8 19.51 -5.90 -1.99
N ALA A 9 19.85 -5.04 -1.03
CA ALA A 9 18.90 -4.54 -0.04
C ALA A 9 17.73 -3.79 -0.70
N ALA A 10 18.03 -2.93 -1.68
CA ALA A 10 17.02 -2.21 -2.44
C ALA A 10 16.08 -3.16 -3.18
N THR A 11 16.60 -4.22 -3.80
CA THR A 11 15.80 -5.22 -4.52
C THR A 11 14.87 -5.98 -3.60
N VAL A 12 15.35 -6.40 -2.43
CA VAL A 12 14.52 -7.09 -1.42
C VAL A 12 13.40 -6.18 -0.93
N VAL A 13 13.71 -4.92 -0.59
CA VAL A 13 12.71 -3.93 -0.17
C VAL A 13 11.68 -3.68 -1.28
N GLY A 14 12.14 -3.54 -2.53
CA GLY A 14 11.29 -3.34 -3.70
C GLY A 14 10.35 -4.51 -3.94
N LEU A 15 10.84 -5.74 -3.77
CA LEU A 15 10.03 -6.96 -3.86
C LEU A 15 8.91 -6.95 -2.81
N PHE A 16 9.23 -6.67 -1.54
CA PHE A 16 8.23 -6.59 -0.48
C PHE A 16 7.19 -5.49 -0.74
N GLY A 17 7.63 -4.30 -1.16
CA GLY A 17 6.72 -3.22 -1.55
C GLY A 17 5.79 -3.61 -2.70
N THR A 18 6.33 -4.30 -3.71
CA THR A 18 5.58 -4.79 -4.88
C THR A 18 4.54 -5.84 -4.47
N LEU A 19 4.92 -6.84 -3.67
CA LEU A 19 4.00 -7.88 -3.19
C LEU A 19 2.88 -7.27 -2.35
N LEU A 20 3.23 -6.33 -1.46
CA LEU A 20 2.26 -5.66 -0.61
C LEU A 20 1.25 -4.87 -1.46
N MET A 21 1.73 -4.14 -2.48
CA MET A 21 0.85 -3.47 -3.44
C MET A 21 0.00 -4.45 -4.24
N PHE A 22 0.59 -5.54 -4.76
CA PHE A 22 -0.13 -6.53 -5.56
C PHE A 22 -1.33 -7.12 -4.81
N PHE A 23 -1.13 -7.59 -3.58
CA PHE A 23 -2.19 -8.16 -2.74
C PHE A 23 -3.19 -7.14 -2.18
N ASN A 24 -2.90 -5.84 -2.28
CA ASN A 24 -3.78 -4.79 -1.79
C ASN A 24 -4.18 -3.80 -2.91
N SER A 25 -4.02 -4.19 -4.18
CA SER A 25 -4.26 -3.32 -5.35
C SER A 25 -5.74 -3.21 -5.74
N HIS A 26 -6.62 -3.96 -5.08
CA HIS A 26 -8.05 -3.94 -5.40
C HIS A 26 -8.63 -2.52 -5.26
N SER A 27 -9.75 -2.26 -5.93
CA SER A 27 -10.47 -1.01 -5.74
C SER A 27 -11.09 -0.97 -4.35
N LEU A 28 -11.20 0.23 -3.76
CA LEU A 28 -11.92 0.43 -2.50
C LEU A 28 -13.37 -0.03 -2.68
N ILE A 29 -13.92 -0.64 -1.63
CA ILE A 29 -15.31 -1.09 -1.62
C ILE A 29 -16.20 0.17 -1.72
N PRO A 30 -17.11 0.26 -2.69
CA PRO A 30 -18.02 1.39 -2.80
C PRO A 30 -18.99 1.40 -1.60
N TYR A 31 -19.32 2.60 -1.12
CA TYR A 31 -20.41 2.78 -0.14
C TYR A 31 -21.76 2.50 -0.80
N GLU A 32 -22.71 1.97 -0.05
CA GLU A 32 -24.06 1.77 -0.57
C GLU A 32 -24.78 3.11 -0.62
N SER A 33 -25.07 3.60 -1.83
CA SER A 33 -25.85 4.83 -2.01
C SER A 33 -27.34 4.55 -1.80
N ALA A 34 -27.80 4.49 -0.55
CA ALA A 34 -29.22 4.46 -0.25
C ALA A 34 -29.71 5.86 0.14
N MET A 35 -30.74 6.37 -0.57
CA MET A 35 -31.37 7.67 -0.29
C MET A 35 -32.03 7.77 1.10
N PHE A 36 -32.24 6.64 1.78
CA PHE A 36 -32.84 6.58 3.10
C PHE A 36 -31.96 5.71 3.99
N GLY A 37 -31.22 6.34 4.90
CA GLY A 37 -30.32 5.68 5.84
C GLY A 37 -31.10 4.89 6.88
N SER A 38 -31.29 3.60 6.64
CA SER A 38 -31.61 2.67 7.71
C SER A 38 -30.37 2.46 8.59
N ASP A 39 -30.56 2.12 9.86
CA ASP A 39 -29.45 1.83 10.78
C ASP A 39 -28.55 0.71 10.24
N GLU A 40 -29.11 -0.25 9.50
CA GLU A 40 -28.36 -1.33 8.83
C GLU A 40 -27.41 -0.79 7.75
N ILE A 41 -27.83 0.19 6.95
CA ILE A 41 -26.98 0.80 5.91
C ILE A 41 -25.85 1.61 6.56
N ILE A 42 -26.16 2.35 7.63
CA ILE A 42 -25.16 3.14 8.37
C ILE A 42 -24.10 2.21 8.98
N GLU A 43 -24.52 1.08 9.56
CA GLU A 43 -23.60 0.09 10.12
C GLU A 43 -22.75 -0.58 9.04
N HIS A 44 -23.35 -0.93 7.90
CA HIS A 44 -22.64 -1.48 6.75
C HIS A 44 -21.59 -0.51 6.20
N ASP A 45 -21.93 0.77 6.00
CA ASP A 45 -21.01 1.81 5.54
C ASP A 45 -19.84 1.99 6.51
N ARG A 46 -20.09 1.88 7.82
CA ARG A 46 -19.04 1.96 8.84
C ARG A 46 -18.06 0.78 8.74
N LEU A 47 -18.54 -0.42 8.43
CA LEU A 47 -17.71 -1.60 8.19
C LEU A 47 -16.89 -1.46 6.89
N VAL A 48 -17.50 -0.92 5.83
CA VAL A 48 -16.84 -0.59 4.56
C VAL A 48 -15.72 0.43 4.78
N GLU A 49 -15.99 1.50 5.52
CA GLU A 49 -15.00 2.53 5.85
C GLU A 49 -13.79 1.93 6.57
N GLN A 50 -14.03 1.08 7.59
CA GLN A 50 -12.95 0.42 8.32
C GLN A 50 -12.09 -0.50 7.43
N LYS A 51 -12.72 -1.26 6.53
CA LYS A 51 -12.00 -2.13 5.57
C LYS A 51 -11.17 -1.30 4.60
N ASN A 52 -11.76 -0.24 4.04
CA ASN A 52 -11.11 0.68 3.12
C ASN A 52 -9.93 1.41 3.77
N LYS A 53 -10.07 1.88 5.01
CA LYS A 53 -8.96 2.50 5.77
C LYS A 53 -7.79 1.54 5.96
N LYS A 54 -8.05 0.29 6.38
CA LYS A 54 -7.00 -0.72 6.55
C LYS A 54 -6.28 -0.99 5.23
N MET A 55 -7.01 -1.02 4.12
CA MET A 55 -6.46 -1.22 2.78
C MET A 55 -5.60 -0.04 2.33
N LEU A 56 -6.06 1.20 2.52
CA LEU A 56 -5.30 2.42 2.24
C LEU A 56 -3.99 2.48 3.02
N ILE A 57 -4.00 2.08 4.30
CA ILE A 57 -2.78 2.04 5.11
C ILE A 57 -1.77 1.07 4.50
N LYS A 58 -2.21 -0.13 4.10
CA LYS A 58 -1.33 -1.11 3.44
C LYS A 58 -0.79 -0.56 2.13
N GLN A 59 -1.64 -0.03 1.25
CA GLN A 59 -1.19 0.59 0.00
C GLN A 59 -0.16 1.70 0.24
N ARG A 60 -0.39 2.58 1.23
CA ARG A 60 0.57 3.63 1.60
C ARG A 60 1.92 3.06 2.06
N ILE A 61 1.92 1.98 2.84
CA ILE A 61 3.15 1.27 3.24
C ILE A 61 3.85 0.69 2.00
N GLY A 62 3.11 0.05 1.09
CA GLY A 62 3.64 -0.52 -0.14
C GLY A 62 4.32 0.53 -1.02
N VAL A 63 3.67 1.67 -1.25
CA VAL A 63 4.26 2.82 -1.95
C VAL A 63 5.50 3.34 -1.23
N GLY A 64 5.45 3.45 0.11
CA GLY A 64 6.61 3.88 0.91
C GLY A 64 7.83 2.97 0.73
N LEU A 65 7.63 1.65 0.77
CA LEU A 65 8.68 0.66 0.55
C LEU A 65 9.27 0.75 -0.87
N LEU A 66 8.41 0.90 -1.89
CA LEU A 66 8.85 1.05 -3.28
C LEU A 66 9.67 2.33 -3.47
N THR A 67 9.20 3.47 -2.95
CA THR A 67 9.94 4.73 -3.00
C THR A 67 11.29 4.60 -2.32
N PHE A 68 11.34 3.97 -1.14
CA PHE A 68 12.59 3.75 -0.42
C PHE A 68 13.56 2.83 -1.19
N SER A 69 13.04 1.78 -1.83
CA SER A 69 13.81 0.91 -2.73
C SER A 69 14.46 1.70 -3.86
N PHE A 70 13.71 2.56 -4.55
CA PHE A 70 14.26 3.38 -5.63
C PHE A 70 15.29 4.39 -5.13
N MET A 71 15.09 4.98 -3.95
CA MET A 71 16.09 5.86 -3.34
C MET A 71 17.39 5.12 -3.03
N LEU A 72 17.31 3.90 -2.50
CA LEU A 72 18.50 3.08 -2.25
C LEU A 72 19.22 2.71 -3.56
N GLN A 73 18.49 2.39 -4.62
CA GLN A 73 19.08 2.15 -5.94
C GLN A 73 19.81 3.40 -6.45
N LEU A 74 19.19 4.58 -6.33
CA LEU A 74 19.79 5.83 -6.77
C LEU A 74 21.08 6.15 -5.98
N VAL A 75 21.07 5.97 -4.66
CA VAL A 75 22.28 6.11 -3.83
C VAL A 75 23.36 5.12 -4.26
N SER A 76 22.99 3.87 -4.56
CA SER A 76 23.95 2.88 -5.04
C SER A 76 24.55 3.20 -6.40
N TYR A 77 23.84 3.92 -7.27
CA TYR A 77 24.37 4.34 -8.57
C TYR A 77 25.29 5.55 -8.47
N ALA A 78 25.11 6.37 -7.42
CA ALA A 78 25.92 7.56 -7.17
C ALA A 78 27.24 7.26 -6.41
N LEU A 79 27.36 6.07 -5.81
CA LEU A 79 28.53 5.59 -5.06
C LEU A 79 29.37 4.61 -5.88
#